data_AF-A0A969ESM8-F1
#
_entry.id   AF-A0A969ESM8-F1
#
_cell.length_a   1.000
_cell.length_b   1.000
_cell.length_c   1.000
_cell.angle_alpha   90.00
_cell.angle_beta   90.00
_cell.angle_gamma   90.00
#
_symmetry.space_group_name_H-M   'P 1'
#
loop_
_entity.id
_entity.type
_entity.pdbx_description
1 polymer ?
#
loop_
_entity_poly.entity_id
_entity_poly.type
_entity_poly.pdbx_seq_one_letter_code
_entity_poly.pdbx_strand_id
1 'polypeptide(L)'
;MPKGYLAFILHAHLPYVRHPEHVRFLEERWLFEAITESYIPLIQVFDRLLNEHIPCRLTLSVSPSLLAMLEDALLMERYEAHLNQLIELSVRELARTQSEPRSHDLAEFYHGFFVAGLDNFVNRCRRRLATAFRQFHEQGVINLITTTATHGFIAAIGRDKPK
;
A
#
# COMPACT_ATOMS: atom_id res chain seq x y z
N MET A 1 -3.59 -25.08 27.33
CA MET A 1 -4.65 -24.08 27.05
C MET A 1 -4.00 -22.80 26.54
N PRO A 2 -4.59 -22.09 25.56
CA PRO A 2 -4.07 -20.79 25.13
C PRO A 2 -4.12 -19.80 26.31
N LYS A 3 -3.11 -18.93 26.43
CA LYS A 3 -3.05 -17.89 27.48
C LYS A 3 -4.02 -16.73 27.22
N GLY A 4 -4.50 -16.60 25.99
CA GLY A 4 -5.39 -15.56 25.50
C GLY A 4 -5.41 -15.56 23.98
N TYR A 5 -6.22 -14.68 23.39
CA TYR A 5 -6.27 -14.45 21.95
C TYR A 5 -5.79 -13.03 21.65
N LEU A 6 -4.99 -12.88 20.61
CA LEU A 6 -4.52 -11.59 20.10
C LEU A 6 -5.11 -11.37 18.72
N ALA A 7 -5.72 -10.20 18.50
CA ALA A 7 -6.29 -9.82 17.22
C ALA A 7 -5.69 -8.49 16.76
N PHE A 8 -4.86 -8.54 15.71
CA PHE A 8 -4.47 -7.33 14.98
C PHE A 8 -5.53 -7.02 13.93
N ILE A 9 -6.05 -5.79 13.98
CA ILE A 9 -7.00 -5.25 13.00
C ILE A 9 -6.36 -4.00 12.40
N LEU A 10 -5.86 -4.12 11.17
CA LEU A 10 -5.28 -3.03 10.41
C LEU A 10 -6.38 -2.38 9.57
N HIS A 11 -6.52 -1.05 9.64
CA HIS A 11 -7.52 -0.33 8.86
C HIS A 11 -6.84 0.54 7.80
N ALA A 12 -6.96 0.13 6.53
CA ALA A 12 -6.43 0.81 5.37
C ALA A 12 -7.52 1.65 4.69
N HIS A 13 -7.32 2.96 4.69
CA HIS A 13 -8.23 3.92 4.07
C HIS A 13 -7.47 5.12 3.54
N LEU A 14 -7.93 5.62 2.38
CA LEU A 14 -7.62 6.95 1.86
C LEU A 14 -8.91 7.54 1.25
N PRO A 15 -9.10 8.87 1.32
CA PRO A 15 -10.13 9.53 0.55
C PRO A 15 -9.88 9.35 -0.95
N TYR A 16 -10.92 9.49 -1.77
CA TYR A 16 -10.80 9.31 -3.21
C TYR A 16 -10.08 10.51 -3.84
N VAL A 17 -8.87 10.28 -4.37
CA VAL A 17 -7.96 11.34 -4.88
C VAL A 17 -7.67 11.20 -6.38
N ARG A 18 -8.55 10.57 -7.16
CA ARG A 18 -8.34 10.36 -8.60
C ARG A 18 -8.72 11.59 -9.42
N HIS A 19 -7.73 12.22 -10.07
CA HIS A 19 -7.94 13.43 -10.88
C HIS A 19 -7.40 13.27 -12.32
N PRO A 20 -8.18 12.66 -13.23
CA PRO A 20 -7.77 12.46 -14.63
C PRO A 20 -7.62 13.76 -15.41
N GLU A 21 -8.29 14.83 -15.00
CA GLU A 21 -8.27 16.16 -15.62
C GLU A 21 -6.91 16.88 -15.47
N HIS A 22 -6.07 16.44 -14.54
CA HIS A 22 -4.75 16.99 -14.29
C HIS A 22 -3.67 15.97 -14.64
N VAL A 23 -2.62 16.39 -15.36
CA VAL A 23 -1.47 15.52 -15.69
C VAL A 23 -0.72 15.10 -14.43
N ARG A 24 -0.63 15.99 -13.45
CA ARG A 24 -0.08 15.75 -12.11
C ARG A 24 -1.01 16.36 -11.08
N PHE A 25 -1.28 15.62 -10.01
CA PHE A 25 -2.08 16.07 -8.89
C PHE A 25 -1.38 15.71 -7.59
N LEU A 26 -1.31 16.64 -6.63
CA LEU A 26 -0.45 16.48 -5.46
C LEU A 26 -1.00 15.42 -4.50
N GLU A 27 -2.32 15.36 -4.38
CA GLU A 27 -3.06 14.51 -3.47
C GLU A 27 -2.98 13.03 -3.86
N GLU A 28 -2.73 12.73 -5.14
CA GLU A 28 -2.44 11.36 -5.61
C GLU A 28 -1.17 10.81 -4.95
N ARG A 29 -0.23 11.68 -4.53
CA ARG A 29 0.98 11.25 -3.82
C ARG A 29 0.68 10.55 -2.51
N TRP A 30 -0.39 10.90 -1.80
CA TRP A 30 -0.77 10.20 -0.57
C TRP A 30 -1.06 8.72 -0.83
N LEU A 31 -1.70 8.42 -1.97
CA LEU A 31 -1.91 7.04 -2.39
C LEU A 31 -0.58 6.37 -2.73
N PHE A 32 0.30 7.06 -3.45
CA PHE A 32 1.58 6.50 -3.87
C PHE A 32 2.50 6.20 -2.68
N GLU A 33 2.62 7.14 -1.75
CA GLU A 33 3.36 7.01 -0.50
C GLU A 33 2.78 5.85 0.33
N ALA A 34 1.45 5.74 0.45
CA ALA A 34 0.82 4.61 1.15
C ALA A 34 1.08 3.26 0.47
N ILE A 35 1.10 3.20 -0.86
CA ILE A 35 1.44 1.97 -1.59
C ILE A 35 2.89 1.57 -1.31
N THR A 36 3.83 2.50 -1.49
CA THR A 36 5.27 2.26 -1.35
C THR A 36 5.66 1.95 0.10
N GLU A 37 5.15 2.70 1.07
CA GLU A 37 5.62 2.66 2.46
C GLU A 37 4.78 1.76 3.36
N SER A 38 3.60 1.32 2.92
CA SER A 38 2.70 0.48 3.72
C SER A 38 2.24 -0.78 3.00
N TYR A 39 1.58 -0.67 1.85
CA TYR A 39 0.90 -1.81 1.25
C TYR A 39 1.85 -2.83 0.64
N ILE A 40 2.87 -2.39 -0.10
CA ILE A 40 3.90 -3.30 -0.61
C ILE A 40 4.72 -3.93 0.53
N PRO A 41 5.18 -3.18 1.54
CA PRO A 41 5.83 -3.77 2.71
C PRO A 41 4.96 -4.81 3.44
N LEU A 42 3.65 -4.58 3.57
CA LEU A 42 2.73 -5.57 4.14
C LEU A 42 2.66 -6.84 3.29
N ILE A 43 2.58 -6.71 1.96
CA ILE A 43 2.61 -7.84 1.03
C ILE A 43 3.91 -8.65 1.21
N GLN A 44 5.07 -7.98 1.30
CA GLN A 44 6.36 -8.63 1.54
C GLN A 44 6.42 -9.35 2.90
N VAL A 45 5.80 -8.79 3.94
CA VAL A 45 5.68 -9.45 5.25
C VAL A 45 4.81 -10.71 5.15
N PHE A 46 3.67 -10.64 4.46
CA PHE A 46 2.78 -11.79 4.31
C PHE A 46 3.42 -12.90 3.47
N ASP A 47 4.13 -12.56 2.40
CA ASP A 47 4.92 -13.52 1.62
C ASP A 47 5.97 -14.22 2.48
N ARG A 48 6.72 -13.48 3.32
CA ARG A 48 7.71 -14.07 4.24
C ARG A 48 7.06 -15.01 5.25
N LEU A 49 5.98 -14.59 5.89
CA LEU A 49 5.25 -15.42 6.87
C LEU A 49 4.77 -16.74 6.25
N LEU A 50 4.26 -16.69 5.01
CA LEU A 50 3.88 -17.89 4.27
C LEU A 50 5.06 -18.79 3.94
N ASN A 51 6.12 -18.22 3.37
CA ASN A 51 7.30 -18.98 2.96
C ASN A 51 8.00 -19.66 4.16
N GLU A 52 8.03 -18.98 5.31
CA GLU A 52 8.58 -19.50 6.56
C GLU A 52 7.60 -20.40 7.33
N HIS A 53 6.39 -20.63 6.79
CA HIS A 53 5.34 -21.46 7.41
C HIS A 53 4.97 -20.99 8.82
N ILE A 54 5.05 -19.68 9.07
CA ILE A 54 4.71 -19.08 10.37
C ILE A 54 3.18 -18.93 10.44
N PRO A 55 2.51 -19.59 11.40
CA PRO A 55 1.06 -19.46 11.54
C PRO A 55 0.72 -18.06 12.04
N CYS A 56 0.24 -17.21 11.13
CA CYS A 56 -0.20 -15.85 11.43
C CYS A 56 -1.62 -15.64 10.90
N ARG A 57 -2.46 -14.97 11.69
CA ARG A 57 -3.79 -14.51 11.28
C ARG A 57 -4.01 -13.09 11.76
N LEU A 58 -4.24 -12.19 10.81
CA LEU A 58 -4.53 -10.77 11.06
C LEU A 58 -5.73 -10.33 10.25
N THR A 59 -6.44 -9.31 10.70
CA THR A 59 -7.57 -8.73 9.96
C THR A 59 -7.12 -7.45 9.27
N LEU A 60 -7.41 -7.33 7.98
CA LEU A 60 -7.19 -6.13 7.19
C LEU A 60 -8.54 -5.59 6.72
N SER A 61 -8.92 -4.42 7.24
CA SER A 61 -10.04 -3.64 6.75
C SER A 61 -9.57 -2.77 5.59
N VAL A 62 -10.22 -2.88 4.43
CA VAL A 62 -9.93 -2.04 3.27
C VAL A 62 -11.17 -1.26 2.88
N SER A 63 -11.06 0.07 2.84
CA SER A 63 -12.18 0.91 2.42
C SER A 63 -12.51 0.74 0.93
N PRO A 64 -13.80 0.78 0.53
CA PRO A 64 -14.18 0.68 -0.88
C PRO A 64 -13.58 1.77 -1.76
N SER A 65 -13.44 3.00 -1.26
CA SER A 65 -12.75 4.10 -1.94
C SER A 65 -11.28 3.77 -2.24
N LEU A 66 -10.54 3.22 -1.27
CA LEU A 66 -9.18 2.75 -1.48
C LEU A 66 -9.12 1.60 -2.50
N LEU A 67 -9.99 0.59 -2.37
CA LEU A 67 -10.04 -0.52 -3.33
C LEU A 67 -10.29 -0.05 -4.76
N ALA A 68 -11.21 0.91 -4.94
CA ALA A 68 -11.49 1.51 -6.25
C ALA A 68 -10.25 2.19 -6.84
N MET A 69 -9.43 2.84 -6.02
CA MET A 69 -8.18 3.46 -6.47
C MET A 69 -7.07 2.43 -6.76
N LEU A 70 -6.98 1.34 -5.98
CA LEU A 70 -5.98 0.28 -6.18
C LEU A 70 -6.22 -0.58 -7.44
N GLU A 71 -7.45 -0.60 -7.97
CA GLU A 71 -7.79 -1.26 -9.24
C GLU A 71 -7.86 -0.27 -10.42
N ASP A 72 -7.61 1.03 -10.21
CA ASP A 72 -7.65 2.03 -11.27
C ASP A 72 -6.34 2.05 -12.08
N ALA A 73 -6.43 1.77 -13.38
CA ALA A 73 -5.26 1.64 -14.24
C ALA A 73 -4.46 2.95 -14.37
N LEU A 74 -5.11 4.11 -14.40
CA LEU A 74 -4.44 5.40 -14.50
C LEU A 74 -3.62 5.67 -13.24
N LEU A 75 -4.19 5.41 -12.05
CA LEU A 75 -3.47 5.58 -10.79
C LEU A 75 -2.31 4.60 -10.66
N MET A 76 -2.46 3.35 -11.11
CA MET A 76 -1.37 2.37 -11.08
C MET A 76 -0.23 2.73 -12.04
N GLU A 77 -0.53 3.28 -13.21
CA GLU A 77 0.47 3.81 -14.14
C GLU A 77 1.22 5.01 -13.55
N ARG A 78 0.48 5.97 -12.98
CA ARG A 78 1.08 7.14 -12.32
C ARG A 78 1.91 6.77 -11.10
N TYR A 79 1.48 5.76 -10.34
CA TYR A 79 2.24 5.21 -9.23
C TYR A 79 3.59 4.64 -9.69
N GLU A 80 3.58 3.83 -10.75
CA GLU A 80 4.81 3.28 -11.33
C GLU A 80 5.75 4.39 -11.81
N ALA A 81 5.21 5.41 -12.48
CA ALA A 81 6.00 6.57 -12.90
C ALA A 81 6.59 7.33 -11.70
N HIS A 82 5.80 7.53 -10.64
CA HIS A 82 6.25 8.16 -9.40
C HIS A 82 7.40 7.37 -8.74
N LEU A 83 7.27 6.05 -8.64
CA LEU A 83 8.29 5.21 -8.04
C LEU A 83 9.59 5.19 -8.86
N ASN A 84 9.50 5.18 -10.19
CA ASN A 84 10.67 5.32 -11.06
C ASN A 84 11.39 6.67 -10.87
N GLN A 85 10.64 7.76 -10.67
CA GLN A 85 11.24 9.07 -10.35
C GLN A 85 11.96 9.06 -9.00
N LEU A 86 11.43 8.36 -7.99
CA LEU A 86 12.11 8.18 -6.70
C LEU A 86 13.39 7.35 -6.84
N ILE A 87 13.38 6.31 -7.67
CA ILE A 87 14.57 5.51 -7.99
C ILE A 87 15.62 6.41 -8.66
N GLU A 88 15.26 7.18 -9.69
CA GLU A 88 16.18 8.12 -10.33
C GLU A 88 16.76 9.13 -9.33
N LEU A 89 15.91 9.70 -8.47
CA LEU A 89 16.35 10.62 -7.42
C LEU A 89 17.34 9.94 -6.46
N SER A 90 17.05 8.72 -6.03
CA SER A 90 17.94 7.97 -5.12
C SER A 90 19.30 7.67 -5.74
N VAL A 91 19.39 7.41 -7.06
CA VAL A 91 20.67 7.26 -7.78
C VAL A 91 21.48 8.56 -7.74
N ARG A 92 20.82 9.71 -7.90
CA ARG A 92 21.47 11.02 -7.79
C ARG A 92 21.94 11.29 -6.37
N GLU A 93 21.17 10.89 -5.36
CA GLU A 93 21.55 11.02 -3.96
C GLU A 93 22.71 10.10 -3.58
N LEU A 94 22.79 8.89 -4.13
CA LEU A 94 23.96 8.02 -3.96
C LEU A 94 25.24 8.69 -4.47
N ALA A 95 25.20 9.32 -5.64
CA ALA A 95 26.33 10.07 -6.17
C ALA A 95 26.66 11.31 -5.32
N ARG A 96 25.65 12.05 -4.87
CA ARG A 96 25.82 13.26 -4.04
C ARG A 96 26.45 12.96 -2.67
N THR A 97 26.14 11.81 -2.10
CA THR A 97 26.50 11.45 -0.71
C THR A 97 27.78 10.62 -0.59
N GLN A 98 28.51 10.34 -1.68
CA GLN A 98 29.69 9.46 -1.67
C GLN A 98 30.76 9.82 -0.63
N SER A 99 30.91 11.12 -0.31
CA SER A 99 31.87 11.61 0.70
C SER A 99 31.31 11.69 2.12
N GLU A 100 30.04 11.33 2.33
CA GLU A 100 29.31 11.43 3.60
C GLU A 100 28.77 10.04 4.00
N PRO A 101 29.55 9.19 4.69
CA PRO A 101 29.21 7.77 4.90
C PRO A 101 27.81 7.56 5.48
N ARG A 102 27.42 8.32 6.52
CA ARG A 102 26.10 8.19 7.14
C ARG A 102 24.94 8.53 6.19
N SER A 103 25.11 9.58 5.38
CA SER A 103 24.13 10.00 4.38
C SER A 103 24.06 8.99 3.24
N HIS A 104 25.21 8.41 2.88
CA HIS A 104 25.33 7.39 1.85
C HIS A 104 24.61 6.09 2.21
N ASP A 105 24.82 5.57 3.42
CA ASP A 105 24.15 4.36 3.93
C ASP A 105 22.62 4.52 3.86
N LEU A 106 22.11 5.71 4.18
CA LEU A 106 20.67 6.01 4.09
C LEU A 106 20.18 6.06 2.64
N ALA A 107 20.96 6.67 1.74
CA ALA A 107 20.65 6.71 0.32
C ALA A 107 20.65 5.30 -0.30
N GLU A 108 21.58 4.42 0.10
CA GLU A 108 21.62 3.01 -0.31
C GLU A 108 20.38 2.25 0.17
N PHE A 109 19.99 2.45 1.42
CA PHE A 109 18.78 1.85 1.97
C PHE A 109 17.55 2.24 1.14
N TYR A 110 17.31 3.54 0.90
CA TYR A 110 16.14 3.98 0.16
C TYR A 110 16.18 3.58 -1.32
N HIS A 111 17.35 3.60 -1.95
CA HIS A 111 17.50 3.09 -3.31
C HIS A 111 17.09 1.61 -3.40
N GLY A 112 17.63 0.78 -2.51
CA GLY A 112 17.25 -0.64 -2.43
C GLY A 112 15.78 -0.84 -2.13
N PHE A 113 15.21 -0.05 -1.21
CA PHE A 113 13.81 -0.09 -0.84
C PHE A 113 12.89 0.23 -2.04
N PHE A 114 13.17 1.28 -2.81
CA PHE A 114 12.36 1.65 -3.98
C PHE A 114 12.50 0.65 -5.13
N VAL A 115 13.72 0.15 -5.39
CA VAL A 115 13.95 -0.87 -6.42
C VAL A 115 13.21 -2.18 -6.08
N ALA A 116 13.32 -2.64 -4.83
CA ALA A 116 12.59 -3.81 -4.36
C ALA A 116 11.07 -3.59 -4.36
N GLY A 117 10.63 -2.36 -4.05
CA GLY A 117 9.23 -1.97 -4.13
C GLY A 117 8.69 -2.04 -5.56
N LEU A 118 9.47 -1.58 -6.55
CA LEU A 118 9.08 -1.62 -7.96
C LEU A 118 9.00 -3.06 -8.47
N ASP A 119 10.01 -3.89 -8.15
CA ASP A 119 10.00 -5.32 -8.48
C ASP A 119 8.77 -6.02 -7.87
N ASN A 120 8.48 -5.76 -6.59
CA ASN A 120 7.33 -6.36 -5.94
C ASN A 120 6.00 -5.89 -6.60
N PHE A 121 5.88 -4.61 -6.92
CA PHE A 121 4.70 -4.09 -7.59
C PHE A 121 4.50 -4.69 -8.99
N VAL A 122 5.54 -4.68 -9.83
CA VAL A 122 5.46 -5.09 -11.23
C VAL A 122 5.44 -6.61 -11.38
N ASN A 123 6.32 -7.33 -10.69
CA ASN A 123 6.53 -8.76 -10.90
C ASN A 123 5.70 -9.61 -9.93
N ARG A 124 5.74 -9.32 -8.62
CA ARG A 124 5.00 -10.10 -7.61
C ARG A 124 3.50 -9.80 -7.62
N CYS A 125 3.12 -8.54 -7.70
CA CYS A 125 1.71 -8.11 -7.69
C CYS A 125 1.11 -7.99 -9.09
N ARG A 126 1.93 -8.02 -10.15
CA ARG A 126 1.48 -7.80 -11.55
C ARG A 126 0.66 -6.51 -11.70
N ARG A 127 1.06 -5.45 -10.97
CA ARG A 127 0.35 -4.16 -10.88
C ARG A 127 -1.07 -4.23 -10.30
N ARG A 128 -1.41 -5.31 -9.58
CA ARG A 128 -2.75 -5.57 -9.02
C ARG A 128 -2.69 -5.84 -7.52
N LEU A 129 -2.55 -4.79 -6.73
CA LEU A 129 -2.39 -4.86 -5.27
C LEU A 129 -3.60 -5.47 -4.57
N ALA A 130 -4.82 -5.12 -4.97
CA ALA A 130 -6.04 -5.70 -4.39
C ALA A 130 -6.15 -7.21 -4.68
N THR A 131 -5.66 -7.66 -5.84
CA THR A 131 -5.54 -9.09 -6.13
C THR A 131 -4.52 -9.79 -5.21
N ALA A 132 -3.39 -9.14 -4.90
CA ALA A 132 -2.42 -9.70 -3.95
C ALA A 132 -3.03 -9.88 -2.54
N PHE A 133 -3.75 -8.88 -2.03
CA PHE A 133 -4.45 -9.01 -0.74
C PHE A 133 -5.50 -10.13 -0.75
N ARG A 134 -6.26 -10.28 -1.85
CA ARG A 134 -7.19 -11.40 -2.02
C ARG A 134 -6.49 -12.75 -1.94
N GLN A 135 -5.31 -12.91 -2.55
CA GLN A 135 -4.54 -14.17 -2.48
C GLN A 135 -4.18 -14.52 -1.04
N PHE A 136 -3.70 -13.55 -0.25
CA PHE A 136 -3.38 -13.78 1.17
C PHE A 136 -4.62 -14.12 2.01
N HIS A 137 -5.79 -13.60 1.62
CA HIS A 137 -7.05 -13.96 2.25
C HIS A 137 -7.45 -15.41 1.96
N GLU A 138 -7.38 -15.81 0.69
CA GLU A 138 -7.68 -17.19 0.26
C GLU A 138 -6.71 -18.21 0.88
N GLN A 139 -5.48 -17.82 1.15
CA GLN A 139 -4.46 -18.64 1.85
C GLN A 139 -4.58 -18.60 3.38
N GLY A 140 -5.50 -17.80 3.93
CA GLY A 140 -5.78 -17.74 5.37
C GLY A 140 -4.76 -16.98 6.21
N VAL A 141 -3.85 -16.21 5.59
CA VAL A 141 -2.90 -15.32 6.28
C VAL A 141 -3.62 -14.11 6.84
N ILE A 142 -4.55 -13.56 6.06
CA ILE A 142 -5.32 -12.37 6.44
C ILE A 142 -6.82 -12.64 6.34
N ASN A 143 -7.61 -12.02 7.20
CA ASN A 143 -9.05 -11.92 7.05
C ASN A 143 -9.39 -10.53 6.50
N LEU A 144 -10.08 -10.46 5.35
CA LEU A 144 -10.49 -9.19 4.76
C LEU A 144 -11.86 -8.77 5.29
N ILE A 145 -11.96 -7.51 5.72
CA ILE A 145 -13.24 -6.86 6.06
C ILE A 145 -13.34 -5.51 5.34
N THR A 146 -14.52 -4.88 5.36
CA THR A 146 -14.75 -3.59 4.70
C THR A 146 -15.29 -2.52 5.66
N THR A 147 -15.59 -1.34 5.13
CA THR A 147 -16.21 -0.21 5.83
C THR A 147 -17.24 0.46 4.90
N THR A 148 -17.77 1.62 5.26
CA THR A 148 -18.68 2.40 4.41
C THR A 148 -18.01 2.83 3.11
N ALA A 149 -18.81 3.04 2.05
CA ALA A 149 -18.34 3.30 0.70
C ALA A 149 -17.20 4.35 0.61
N THR A 150 -17.40 5.51 1.26
CA THR A 150 -16.46 6.63 1.24
C THR A 150 -15.92 6.98 2.63
N HIS A 151 -15.98 6.04 3.59
CA HIS A 151 -15.61 6.28 4.99
C HIS A 151 -16.40 7.43 5.65
N GLY A 152 -17.68 7.55 5.29
CA GLY A 152 -18.56 8.58 5.83
C GLY A 152 -18.81 8.39 7.32
N PHE A 153 -18.83 9.51 8.07
CA PHE A 153 -19.14 9.51 9.50
C PHE A 153 -20.64 9.26 9.72
N ILE A 154 -21.02 7.97 9.80
CA ILE A 154 -22.41 7.51 9.82
C ILE A 154 -23.27 8.29 10.83
N ALA A 155 -22.75 8.59 12.01
CA ALA A 155 -23.49 9.27 13.06
C ALA A 155 -23.93 10.70 12.71
N ALA A 156 -23.26 11.38 11.77
CA ALA A 156 -23.65 12.71 11.28
C ALA A 156 -24.33 12.69 9.90
N ILE A 157 -24.47 11.52 9.28
CA ILE A 157 -25.23 11.42 8.03
C ILE A 157 -26.71 11.48 8.42
N GLY A 158 -27.31 12.66 8.23
CA GLY A 158 -28.73 12.88 8.46
C GLY A 158 -29.56 11.85 7.69
N ARG A 159 -30.26 10.97 8.40
CA ARG A 159 -31.30 10.11 7.84
C ARG A 159 -32.64 10.77 8.10
N ASP A 160 -33.04 11.65 7.20
CA ASP A 160 -34.46 11.94 6.98
C ASP A 160 -34.76 11.75 5.51
N LYS A 161 -35.20 10.52 5.19
CA LYS A 161 -36.39 10.26 4.37
C LYS A 161 -36.64 8.75 4.37
N PRO A 162 -37.68 8.26 5.07
CA PRO A 162 -38.28 7.00 4.68
C PRO A 162 -38.76 7.14 3.23
N LYS A 163 -38.50 6.11 2.40
CA LYS A 163 -39.20 5.94 1.13
C LYS A 163 -40.67 5.63 1.41
#